data_AF-A0AAV0SYM9-F1
#
_entry.id   AF-A0AAV0SYM9-F1
#
_cell.length_a   1.000
_cell.length_b   1.000
_cell.length_c   1.000
_cell.angle_alpha   90.00
_cell.angle_beta   90.00
_cell.angle_gamma   90.00
#
_symmetry.space_group_name_H-M   'P 1'
#
loop_
_entity.id
_entity.type
_entity.pdbx_description
1 polymer ?
#
loop_
_entity_poly.entity_id
_entity_poly.type
_entity_poly.pdbx_seq_one_letter_code
_entity_poly.pdbx_strand_id
1 'polypeptide(L)'
;MSDEAATETVTRTDAIDGPSVSPNVTTDDATSRTCLLGATNKTHDLTQHHERHREKARLEQRGSASLSVESSRTMQEETATAPPSAERAGMHAVDRAQEAKLALAQWLRQEQLPMDLFDTSSFHDLVATLDEQFGLPKREELRLLLQTCATRADGSNETGLGDASTRENVVAVADMLAVRAACRCGEDPPVVSCTRVACNTAGAGEATVHVLRAAASLFDAQTCRGKIVGRNGVLGRSFVGTVSGLQLSASEQTERTTVGPVKVLDRVVASPYLMRRRAGQCEQLDESNRDDALPQGSTCSSTSVVGVSASIGTLAEYIVLPASNLAVVPPSVPDDLALLADDMSVVLSIVSELQRRQVTNVAILSDGPATIVSNLLTRFLHQDVQISAQNLHLFSTTATWSSSVWSQYASVTPLDLHEPADAAYLLTRQAELALDAVVDLVGSKASTGLALSLVQSMGCIVLVDRSRLELYPPSLVAMEMNAVVVRELEIVSVHNCRDYLDDALQYLVTQSQSQQSARDLRACLLDDVVLSQALSQLQTIPEQALEAQYLQVRK
;
A
#
# COMPACT_ATOMS: atom_id res chain seq x y z
N MET A 1 56.06 -28.95 -39.06
CA MET A 1 56.82 -28.80 -37.81
C MET A 1 56.29 -27.53 -37.17
N SER A 2 55.13 -27.54 -36.50
CA SER A 2 54.63 -28.50 -35.47
C SER A 2 55.53 -28.38 -34.23
N ASP A 3 55.08 -28.03 -33.02
CA ASP A 3 53.72 -27.89 -32.44
C ASP A 3 53.56 -26.48 -31.80
N GLU A 4 52.39 -25.86 -31.59
CA GLU A 4 51.13 -26.26 -30.92
C GLU A 4 51.22 -26.32 -29.36
N ALA A 5 50.64 -25.31 -28.70
CA ALA A 5 50.28 -25.31 -27.28
C ALA A 5 49.13 -24.32 -27.07
N ALA A 6 47.96 -24.81 -26.66
CA ALA A 6 46.73 -24.02 -26.52
C ALA A 6 46.57 -23.41 -25.12
N THR A 7 45.82 -22.30 -25.02
CA THR A 7 45.10 -21.89 -23.81
C THR A 7 43.88 -21.07 -24.21
N GLU A 8 42.74 -21.35 -23.57
CA GLU A 8 41.43 -20.83 -23.98
C GLU A 8 41.19 -19.39 -23.51
N THR A 9 40.65 -18.55 -24.40
CA THR A 9 40.04 -17.26 -24.06
C THR A 9 38.54 -17.32 -24.32
N VAL A 10 37.73 -17.33 -23.25
CA VAL A 10 36.27 -17.18 -23.35
C VAL A 10 35.91 -15.70 -23.33
N THR A 11 35.80 -15.09 -24.51
CA THR A 11 35.26 -13.74 -24.67
C THR A 11 33.74 -13.76 -24.80
N ARG A 12 33.10 -12.91 -24.02
CA ARG A 12 31.65 -12.69 -23.90
C ARG A 12 31.05 -12.24 -25.24
N THR A 13 29.97 -12.89 -25.70
CA THR A 13 29.24 -12.49 -26.92
C THR A 13 28.22 -11.40 -26.61
N ASP A 14 28.35 -10.25 -27.27
CA ASP A 14 27.25 -9.28 -27.39
C ASP A 14 26.20 -9.81 -28.38
N ALA A 15 24.92 -9.62 -28.05
CA ALA A 15 23.80 -9.89 -28.95
C ALA A 15 23.15 -8.56 -29.37
N ILE A 16 23.03 -8.36 -30.68
CA ILE A 16 22.68 -7.08 -31.32
C ILE A 16 21.16 -6.99 -31.57
N ASP A 17 20.64 -5.77 -31.48
CA ASP A 17 19.23 -5.42 -31.69
C ASP A 17 18.67 -5.66 -33.11
N GLY A 18 17.35 -5.94 -33.15
CA GLY A 18 16.45 -5.54 -34.23
C GLY A 18 15.67 -6.67 -34.92
N PRO A 19 14.64 -6.35 -35.74
CA PRO A 19 14.02 -5.03 -35.97
C PRO A 19 12.49 -4.99 -35.76
N SER A 20 11.95 -3.77 -35.74
CA SER A 20 10.52 -3.44 -35.74
C SER A 20 9.75 -3.97 -36.97
N VAL A 21 8.51 -4.42 -36.79
CA VAL A 21 7.55 -4.68 -37.88
C VAL A 21 6.27 -3.88 -37.67
N SER A 22 6.05 -2.89 -38.53
CA SER A 22 4.79 -2.14 -38.65
C SER A 22 4.04 -2.58 -39.91
N PRO A 23 2.71 -2.77 -39.87
CA PRO A 23 1.89 -2.86 -41.08
C PRO A 23 1.27 -1.49 -41.40
N ASN A 24 1.64 -0.91 -42.55
CA ASN A 24 0.87 0.18 -43.16
C ASN A 24 -0.46 -0.37 -43.68
N VAL A 25 -1.59 0.15 -43.17
CA VAL A 25 -2.90 0.06 -43.85
C VAL A 25 -3.55 1.44 -43.85
N THR A 26 -4.19 1.74 -44.98
CA THR A 26 -4.67 3.03 -45.47
C THR A 26 -5.62 3.78 -44.55
N THR A 27 -5.58 5.11 -44.66
CA THR A 27 -6.63 6.03 -44.21
C THR A 27 -7.89 5.88 -45.07
N ASP A 28 -8.93 5.23 -44.53
CA ASP A 28 -10.29 5.77 -44.60
C ASP A 28 -11.19 5.13 -43.54
N ASP A 29 -12.34 5.79 -43.30
CA ASP A 29 -13.47 5.39 -42.45
C ASP A 29 -13.26 5.33 -40.91
N ALA A 30 -13.73 6.40 -40.24
CA ALA A 30 -13.68 6.58 -38.80
C ALA A 30 -15.01 6.23 -38.12
N THR A 31 -15.33 4.92 -37.97
CA THR A 31 -16.37 4.46 -37.02
C THR A 31 -16.15 3.07 -36.39
N SER A 32 -15.20 2.24 -36.86
CA SER A 32 -15.05 0.85 -36.37
C SER A 32 -13.60 0.45 -36.08
N ARG A 33 -13.16 0.58 -34.81
CA ARG A 33 -11.96 -0.09 -34.28
C ARG A 33 -12.19 -0.62 -32.86
N THR A 34 -12.79 -1.82 -32.80
CA THR A 34 -12.91 -2.62 -31.58
C THR A 34 -11.53 -3.09 -31.10
N CYS A 35 -11.30 -3.10 -29.79
CA CYS A 35 -10.03 -3.48 -29.17
C CYS A 35 -9.62 -4.94 -29.49
N LEU A 36 -8.37 -5.15 -29.92
CA LEU A 36 -7.78 -6.49 -30.09
C LEU A 36 -6.29 -6.57 -29.70
N LEU A 37 -5.78 -5.60 -28.94
CA LEU A 37 -4.46 -5.63 -28.30
C LEU A 37 -4.63 -5.25 -26.82
N GLY A 38 -4.56 -6.24 -25.93
CA GLY A 38 -4.79 -6.03 -24.49
C GLY A 38 -5.11 -7.29 -23.66
N ALA A 39 -4.93 -8.50 -24.20
CA ALA A 39 -5.30 -9.76 -23.55
C ALA A 39 -4.16 -10.44 -22.76
N THR A 40 -2.89 -10.03 -22.93
CA THR A 40 -1.73 -10.72 -22.36
C THR A 40 -1.40 -10.36 -20.92
N ASN A 41 -1.69 -9.14 -20.47
CA ASN A 41 -1.43 -8.74 -19.08
C ASN A 41 -2.65 -8.98 -18.16
N LYS A 42 -3.88 -8.93 -18.69
CA LYS A 42 -5.11 -9.15 -17.89
C LYS A 42 -5.36 -10.62 -17.53
N THR A 43 -4.81 -11.55 -18.30
CA THR A 43 -4.75 -12.96 -17.92
C THR A 43 -3.90 -13.18 -16.67
N HIS A 44 -2.85 -12.38 -16.43
CA HIS A 44 -1.90 -12.64 -15.34
C HIS A 44 -2.51 -12.39 -13.95
N ASP A 45 -3.17 -11.24 -13.73
CA ASP A 45 -3.82 -10.91 -12.45
C ASP A 45 -4.94 -11.89 -12.09
N LEU A 46 -5.75 -12.28 -13.09
CA LEU A 46 -6.88 -13.17 -12.87
C LEU A 46 -6.44 -14.63 -12.68
N THR A 47 -5.35 -15.06 -13.34
CA THR A 47 -4.68 -16.34 -13.04
C THR A 47 -4.15 -16.36 -11.61
N GLN A 48 -3.49 -15.28 -11.16
CA GLN A 48 -2.97 -15.17 -9.79
C GLN A 48 -4.09 -15.15 -8.72
N HIS A 49 -5.27 -14.63 -9.06
CA HIS A 49 -6.46 -14.72 -8.22
C HIS A 49 -7.01 -16.16 -8.14
N HIS A 50 -7.11 -16.85 -9.28
CA HIS A 50 -7.63 -18.23 -9.35
C HIS A 50 -6.67 -19.27 -8.76
N GLU A 51 -5.35 -19.10 -8.88
CA GLU A 51 -4.36 -19.99 -8.24
C GLU A 51 -4.50 -19.97 -6.70
N ARG A 52 -4.70 -18.79 -6.09
CA ARG A 52 -4.97 -18.65 -4.66
C ARG A 52 -6.23 -19.39 -4.20
N HIS A 53 -7.25 -19.49 -5.06
CA HIS A 53 -8.46 -20.27 -4.77
C HIS A 53 -8.29 -21.78 -5.02
N ARG A 54 -7.56 -22.18 -6.07
CA ARG A 54 -7.25 -23.60 -6.37
C ARG A 54 -6.33 -24.23 -5.33
N GLU A 55 -5.38 -23.49 -4.79
CA GLU A 55 -4.48 -23.97 -3.73
C GLU A 55 -5.25 -24.19 -2.42
N LYS A 56 -6.18 -23.28 -2.07
CA LYS A 56 -7.09 -23.41 -0.94
C LYS A 56 -7.98 -24.66 -1.03
N ALA A 57 -8.58 -24.91 -2.21
CA ALA A 57 -9.38 -26.11 -2.46
C ALA A 57 -8.56 -27.43 -2.40
N ARG A 58 -7.28 -27.40 -2.80
CA ARG A 58 -6.37 -28.55 -2.68
C ARG A 58 -5.91 -28.83 -1.24
N LEU A 59 -5.77 -27.80 -0.41
CA LEU A 59 -5.52 -27.98 1.03
C LEU A 59 -6.73 -28.61 1.75
N GLU A 60 -7.94 -28.13 1.45
CA GLU A 60 -9.18 -28.70 2.00
C GLU A 60 -9.34 -30.19 1.62
N GLN A 61 -9.03 -30.58 0.39
CA GLN A 61 -9.05 -31.99 -0.03
C GLN A 61 -7.94 -32.84 0.61
N ARG A 62 -6.75 -32.29 0.86
CA ARG A 62 -5.66 -33.02 1.54
C ARG A 62 -5.94 -33.26 3.02
N GLY A 63 -6.59 -32.31 3.71
CA GLY A 63 -7.02 -32.50 5.11
C GLY A 63 -7.99 -33.67 5.29
N SER A 64 -8.79 -34.00 4.25
CA SER A 64 -9.70 -35.15 4.24
C SER A 64 -9.08 -36.48 3.78
N ALA A 65 -7.80 -36.51 3.38
CA ALA A 65 -7.22 -37.64 2.62
C ALA A 65 -6.01 -38.33 3.29
N SER A 66 -5.73 -38.06 4.57
CA SER A 66 -4.52 -38.54 5.27
C SER A 66 -4.80 -39.30 6.57
N LEU A 67 -5.70 -40.29 6.56
CA LEU A 67 -5.83 -41.33 7.60
C LEU A 67 -6.38 -42.66 7.04
N SER A 68 -5.57 -43.43 6.29
CA SER A 68 -5.97 -44.79 5.87
C SER A 68 -4.80 -45.70 5.41
N VAL A 69 -3.86 -45.99 6.32
CA VAL A 69 -2.79 -47.02 6.23
C VAL A 69 -2.40 -47.41 7.68
N GLU A 70 -2.34 -48.66 8.15
CA GLU A 70 -2.89 -49.95 7.71
C GLU A 70 -3.14 -50.82 8.97
N SER A 71 -4.05 -51.81 8.92
CA SER A 71 -3.92 -53.06 9.68
C SER A 71 -4.99 -54.10 9.25
N SER A 72 -4.64 -55.37 9.40
CA SER A 72 -5.30 -56.51 8.72
C SER A 72 -6.03 -57.48 9.68
N ARG A 73 -7.15 -58.08 9.20
CA ARG A 73 -7.99 -59.13 9.85
C ARG A 73 -8.85 -58.61 11.03
N THR A 74 -10.10 -59.04 11.24
CA THR A 74 -10.71 -60.39 11.12
C THR A 74 -12.19 -60.33 10.68
N MET A 75 -12.83 -61.47 10.38
CA MET A 75 -14.22 -61.54 9.90
C MET A 75 -15.27 -61.39 11.02
N GLN A 76 -16.39 -60.71 10.72
CA GLN A 76 -17.74 -61.11 11.19
C GLN A 76 -18.84 -60.44 10.34
N GLU A 77 -20.00 -61.10 10.27
CA GLU A 77 -21.20 -60.66 9.54
C GLU A 77 -22.09 -59.72 10.38
N GLU A 78 -23.15 -59.23 9.71
CA GLU A 78 -24.45 -58.76 10.24
C GLU A 78 -24.79 -57.26 10.30
N THR A 79 -25.90 -56.98 9.62
CA THR A 79 -26.93 -55.95 9.84
C THR A 79 -26.71 -54.49 9.40
N ALA A 80 -27.63 -54.08 8.54
CA ALA A 80 -27.71 -52.82 7.81
C ALA A 80 -28.19 -51.61 8.64
N THR A 81 -27.68 -50.43 8.29
CA THR A 81 -28.36 -49.14 8.42
C THR A 81 -28.06 -48.26 7.19
N ALA A 82 -29.04 -47.46 6.76
CA ALA A 82 -29.03 -46.73 5.49
C ALA A 82 -28.02 -45.54 5.44
N PRO A 83 -27.54 -45.13 4.24
CA PRO A 83 -26.65 -43.98 4.10
C PRO A 83 -27.39 -42.64 4.24
N PRO A 84 -26.71 -41.56 4.66
CA PRO A 84 -27.28 -40.22 4.66
C PRO A 84 -27.48 -39.69 3.23
N SER A 85 -28.51 -38.86 3.06
CA SER A 85 -29.03 -38.36 1.79
C SER A 85 -28.06 -37.49 0.99
N ALA A 86 -27.94 -37.78 -0.33
CA ALA A 86 -27.12 -37.03 -1.29
C ALA A 86 -27.52 -35.55 -1.49
N GLU A 87 -28.68 -35.13 -0.99
CA GLU A 87 -29.22 -33.77 -1.15
C GLU A 87 -28.35 -32.68 -0.50
N ARG A 88 -27.68 -32.97 0.63
CA ARG A 88 -26.83 -31.97 1.31
C ARG A 88 -25.56 -31.60 0.51
N ALA A 89 -25.01 -32.52 -0.26
CA ALA A 89 -23.83 -32.25 -1.08
C ALA A 89 -24.16 -31.39 -2.31
N GLY A 90 -25.36 -31.54 -2.88
CA GLY A 90 -25.84 -30.71 -3.99
C GLY A 90 -26.06 -29.26 -3.58
N MET A 91 -26.62 -29.02 -2.39
CA MET A 91 -26.94 -27.67 -1.90
C MET A 91 -25.68 -26.79 -1.78
N HIS A 92 -24.63 -27.28 -1.10
CA HIS A 92 -23.33 -26.58 -0.96
C HIS A 92 -22.55 -26.38 -2.28
N ALA A 93 -22.92 -27.04 -3.38
CA ALA A 93 -22.35 -26.80 -4.69
C ALA A 93 -23.10 -25.69 -5.45
N VAL A 94 -24.43 -25.66 -5.33
CA VAL A 94 -25.30 -24.62 -5.91
C VAL A 94 -25.04 -23.26 -5.24
N ASP A 95 -24.91 -23.22 -3.91
CA ASP A 95 -24.65 -21.99 -3.18
C ASP A 95 -23.32 -21.34 -3.60
N ARG A 96 -22.23 -22.12 -3.67
CA ARG A 96 -20.91 -21.62 -4.10
C ARG A 96 -20.89 -21.12 -5.55
N ALA A 97 -21.62 -21.78 -6.45
CA ALA A 97 -21.75 -21.31 -7.83
C ALA A 97 -22.48 -19.95 -7.89
N GLN A 98 -23.48 -19.75 -7.03
CA GLN A 98 -24.23 -18.50 -6.95
C GLN A 98 -23.42 -17.37 -6.28
N GLU A 99 -22.63 -17.68 -5.25
CA GLU A 99 -21.67 -16.75 -4.64
C GLU A 99 -20.63 -16.26 -5.64
N ALA A 100 -20.04 -17.15 -6.43
CA ALA A 100 -19.05 -16.80 -7.45
C ALA A 100 -19.64 -15.91 -8.56
N LYS A 101 -20.88 -16.16 -8.98
CA LYS A 101 -21.62 -15.28 -9.91
C LYS A 101 -21.91 -13.90 -9.32
N LEU A 102 -22.23 -13.84 -8.03
CA LEU A 102 -22.48 -12.59 -7.32
C LEU A 102 -21.20 -11.78 -7.11
N ALA A 103 -20.08 -12.44 -6.78
CA ALA A 103 -18.75 -11.83 -6.72
C ALA A 103 -18.32 -11.25 -8.08
N LEU A 104 -18.58 -11.97 -9.19
CA LEU A 104 -18.35 -11.46 -10.53
C LEU A 104 -19.20 -10.22 -10.83
N ALA A 105 -20.48 -10.21 -10.46
CA ALA A 105 -21.35 -9.04 -10.62
C ALA A 105 -20.89 -7.84 -9.78
N GLN A 106 -20.42 -8.08 -8.55
CA GLN A 106 -19.82 -7.05 -7.69
C GLN A 106 -18.54 -6.48 -8.29
N TRP A 107 -17.63 -7.33 -8.79
CA TRP A 107 -16.40 -6.92 -9.46
C TRP A 107 -16.68 -6.12 -10.74
N LEU A 108 -17.63 -6.54 -11.57
CA LEU A 108 -18.04 -5.80 -12.77
C LEU A 108 -18.61 -4.40 -12.43
N ARG A 109 -19.42 -4.28 -11.36
CA ARG A 109 -19.89 -2.99 -10.84
C ARG A 109 -18.74 -2.15 -10.28
N GLN A 110 -17.82 -2.77 -9.54
CA GLN A 110 -16.66 -2.11 -8.96
C GLN A 110 -15.76 -1.53 -10.05
N GLU A 111 -15.46 -2.28 -11.10
CA GLU A 111 -14.58 -1.85 -12.20
C GLU A 111 -15.29 -1.08 -13.31
N GLN A 112 -16.59 -0.79 -13.16
CA GLN A 112 -17.43 -0.07 -14.12
C GLN A 112 -17.34 -0.64 -15.56
N LEU A 113 -17.16 -1.95 -15.69
CA LEU A 113 -16.93 -2.59 -16.97
C LEU A 113 -18.23 -2.61 -17.81
N PRO A 114 -18.17 -2.30 -19.11
CA PRO A 114 -19.35 -2.25 -19.96
C PRO A 114 -19.96 -3.65 -20.10
N MET A 115 -21.28 -3.75 -19.97
CA MET A 115 -22.01 -5.02 -20.07
C MET A 115 -21.78 -5.76 -21.40
N ASP A 116 -21.46 -5.03 -22.48
CA ASP A 116 -21.20 -5.62 -23.80
C ASP A 116 -19.84 -6.35 -23.88
N LEU A 117 -18.93 -6.13 -22.90
CA LEU A 117 -17.73 -6.95 -22.72
C LEU A 117 -18.11 -8.43 -22.55
N PHE A 118 -19.24 -8.69 -21.89
CA PHE A 118 -19.74 -10.01 -21.57
C PHE A 118 -20.24 -10.80 -22.79
N ASP A 119 -20.60 -10.10 -23.88
CA ASP A 119 -21.01 -10.73 -25.14
C ASP A 119 -19.79 -11.04 -26.06
N THR A 120 -18.56 -10.69 -25.64
CA THR A 120 -17.35 -10.91 -26.46
C THR A 120 -16.81 -12.33 -26.29
N SER A 121 -16.45 -12.99 -27.40
CA SER A 121 -15.80 -14.31 -27.37
C SER A 121 -14.53 -14.29 -26.51
N SER A 122 -13.72 -13.24 -26.63
CA SER A 122 -12.49 -13.07 -25.85
C SER A 122 -12.70 -13.09 -24.33
N PHE A 123 -13.86 -12.62 -23.83
CA PHE A 123 -14.21 -12.69 -22.42
C PHE A 123 -14.68 -14.09 -22.01
N HIS A 124 -15.46 -14.75 -22.86
CA HIS A 124 -15.82 -16.17 -22.66
C HIS A 124 -14.58 -17.08 -22.65
N ASP A 125 -13.65 -16.90 -23.60
CA ASP A 125 -12.40 -17.65 -23.71
C ASP A 125 -11.50 -17.43 -22.48
N LEU A 126 -11.39 -16.18 -22.01
CA LEU A 126 -10.69 -15.82 -20.77
C LEU A 126 -11.24 -16.61 -19.58
N VAL A 127 -12.56 -16.57 -19.37
CA VAL A 127 -13.20 -17.19 -18.21
C VAL A 127 -13.14 -18.72 -18.28
N ALA A 128 -13.33 -19.31 -19.45
CA ALA A 128 -13.15 -20.75 -19.65
C ALA A 128 -11.71 -21.21 -19.36
N THR A 129 -10.70 -20.41 -19.72
CA THR A 129 -9.28 -20.66 -19.40
C THR A 129 -9.02 -20.64 -17.88
N LEU A 130 -9.75 -19.80 -17.15
CA LEU A 130 -9.58 -19.63 -15.71
C LEU A 130 -10.31 -20.70 -14.90
N ASP A 131 -11.54 -21.04 -15.27
CA ASP A 131 -12.30 -22.15 -14.70
C ASP A 131 -13.34 -22.72 -15.70
N GLU A 132 -13.02 -23.85 -16.32
CA GLU A 132 -13.91 -24.58 -17.23
C GLU A 132 -15.25 -25.00 -16.60
N GLN A 133 -15.32 -25.08 -15.26
CA GLN A 133 -16.55 -25.45 -14.54
C GLN A 133 -17.40 -24.23 -14.15
N PHE A 134 -16.87 -23.01 -14.27
CA PHE A 134 -17.60 -21.80 -13.92
C PHE A 134 -18.55 -21.36 -15.04
N GLY A 135 -19.82 -21.76 -14.91
CA GLY A 135 -20.89 -21.32 -15.79
C GLY A 135 -21.19 -19.83 -15.64
N LEU A 136 -20.70 -19.01 -16.57
CA LEU A 136 -21.00 -17.58 -16.66
C LEU A 136 -22.51 -17.31 -16.58
N PRO A 137 -22.97 -16.35 -15.75
CA PRO A 137 -24.39 -16.02 -15.66
C PRO A 137 -24.91 -15.48 -16.99
N LYS A 138 -26.16 -15.79 -17.35
CA LYS A 138 -26.78 -15.24 -18.56
C LYS A 138 -26.94 -13.72 -18.47
N ARG A 139 -27.07 -13.02 -19.59
CA ARG A 139 -27.15 -11.54 -19.61
C ARG A 139 -28.31 -11.00 -18.76
N GLU A 140 -29.44 -11.69 -18.75
CA GLU A 140 -30.60 -11.38 -17.90
C GLU A 140 -30.32 -11.66 -16.43
N GLU A 141 -29.67 -12.79 -16.12
CA GLU A 141 -29.27 -13.20 -14.77
C GLU A 141 -28.24 -12.23 -14.17
N LEU A 142 -27.24 -11.82 -14.95
CA LEU A 142 -26.25 -10.82 -14.56
C LEU A 142 -26.89 -9.44 -14.37
N ARG A 143 -27.82 -9.02 -15.25
CA ARG A 143 -28.62 -7.81 -15.03
C ARG A 143 -29.42 -7.89 -13.72
N LEU A 144 -30.00 -9.05 -13.42
CA LEU A 144 -30.80 -9.26 -12.20
C LEU A 144 -29.91 -9.30 -10.95
N LEU A 145 -28.69 -9.84 -11.02
CA LEU A 145 -27.68 -9.77 -9.96
C LEU A 145 -27.20 -8.32 -9.73
N LEU A 146 -26.89 -7.59 -10.80
CA LEU A 146 -26.51 -6.16 -10.72
C LEU A 146 -27.65 -5.29 -10.18
N GLN A 147 -28.89 -5.55 -10.61
CA GLN A 147 -30.10 -4.92 -10.07
C GLN A 147 -30.34 -5.32 -8.61
N THR A 148 -30.10 -6.56 -8.19
CA THR A 148 -30.20 -6.98 -6.79
C THR A 148 -29.13 -6.29 -5.94
N CYS A 149 -27.93 -6.08 -6.48
CA CYS A 149 -26.90 -5.25 -5.84
C CYS A 149 -27.31 -3.75 -5.77
N ALA A 150 -28.23 -3.28 -6.60
CA ALA A 150 -28.71 -1.89 -6.62
C ALA A 150 -29.96 -1.69 -5.73
N THR A 151 -31.01 -2.53 -5.86
CA THR A 151 -32.25 -2.41 -5.08
C THR A 151 -32.05 -2.67 -3.59
N ARG A 152 -31.01 -3.43 -3.23
CA ARG A 152 -30.58 -3.62 -1.84
C ARG A 152 -29.96 -2.35 -1.21
N ALA A 153 -29.76 -1.26 -1.97
CA ALA A 153 -29.33 0.04 -1.47
C ALA A 153 -30.49 1.03 -1.19
N ASP A 154 -31.69 0.82 -1.76
CA ASP A 154 -32.82 1.78 -1.72
C ASP A 154 -34.00 1.34 -0.82
N GLY A 155 -33.83 0.29 -0.01
CA GLY A 155 -34.92 -0.30 0.79
C GLY A 155 -35.22 0.41 2.12
N SER A 156 -35.99 1.50 2.13
CA SER A 156 -36.60 2.08 3.35
C SER A 156 -38.12 2.30 3.24
N ASN A 157 -38.90 1.64 4.11
CA ASN A 157 -40.37 1.66 4.25
C ASN A 157 -41.14 1.11 3.01
N GLU A 158 -41.94 0.04 3.11
CA GLU A 158 -43.21 0.00 3.86
C GLU A 158 -43.57 -1.39 4.46
N THR A 159 -44.76 -1.47 5.07
CA THR A 159 -45.21 -2.46 6.08
C THR A 159 -45.67 -3.83 5.59
N GLY A 160 -45.45 -4.87 6.40
CA GLY A 160 -46.19 -6.15 6.36
C GLY A 160 -45.79 -7.12 7.48
N LEU A 161 -46.74 -7.62 8.27
CA LEU A 161 -46.50 -8.64 9.31
C LEU A 161 -46.21 -10.02 8.67
N GLY A 162 -45.26 -10.78 9.21
CA GLY A 162 -45.07 -12.19 8.83
C GLY A 162 -43.80 -12.85 9.36
N ASP A 163 -43.91 -13.45 10.55
CA ASP A 163 -43.04 -14.46 11.19
C ASP A 163 -41.52 -14.27 11.37
N ALA A 164 -41.02 -14.89 12.44
CA ALA A 164 -39.65 -14.74 12.93
C ALA A 164 -38.89 -16.06 13.00
N SER A 165 -37.83 -16.20 12.19
CA SER A 165 -36.59 -16.91 12.53
C SER A 165 -35.53 -16.70 11.44
N THR A 166 -34.26 -16.75 11.81
CA THR A 166 -33.08 -16.71 10.89
C THR A 166 -33.05 -15.56 9.88
N ARG A 167 -32.62 -14.37 10.35
CA ARG A 167 -31.90 -13.41 9.51
C ARG A 167 -30.46 -13.29 9.99
N GLU A 168 -29.53 -13.81 9.20
CA GLU A 168 -28.13 -13.46 9.32
C GLU A 168 -27.95 -11.97 8.98
N ASN A 169 -27.11 -11.28 9.77
CA ASN A 169 -26.82 -9.85 9.58
C ASN A 169 -25.91 -9.64 8.37
N VAL A 170 -26.47 -9.78 7.16
CA VAL A 170 -25.78 -9.39 5.92
C VAL A 170 -25.84 -7.86 5.82
N VAL A 171 -24.82 -7.22 6.42
CA VAL A 171 -24.59 -5.77 6.46
C VAL A 171 -24.78 -5.17 5.06
N ALA A 172 -25.59 -4.11 4.96
CA ALA A 172 -25.77 -3.40 3.71
C ALA A 172 -24.48 -2.70 3.30
N VAL A 173 -24.03 -2.92 2.07
CA VAL A 173 -22.90 -2.22 1.45
C VAL A 173 -23.31 -0.76 1.26
N ALA A 174 -22.88 0.11 2.17
CA ALA A 174 -23.16 1.54 2.07
C ALA A 174 -22.33 2.16 0.92
N ASP A 175 -23.00 2.80 -0.03
CA ASP A 175 -22.32 3.65 -1.01
C ASP A 175 -21.78 4.92 -0.30
N MET A 176 -20.51 5.22 -0.53
CA MET A 176 -19.76 6.33 0.07
C MET A 176 -19.13 7.22 -1.02
N LEU A 177 -19.10 8.54 -0.82
CA LEU A 177 -18.35 9.45 -1.68
C LEU A 177 -16.84 9.20 -1.52
N ALA A 178 -16.11 9.12 -2.63
CA ALA A 178 -14.65 8.96 -2.64
C ALA A 178 -14.02 9.61 -3.89
N VAL A 179 -12.75 10.04 -3.76
CA VAL A 179 -11.88 10.35 -4.90
C VAL A 179 -11.19 9.05 -5.32
N ARG A 180 -11.55 8.53 -6.49
CA ARG A 180 -11.07 7.25 -7.03
C ARG A 180 -10.41 7.43 -8.39
N ALA A 181 -9.25 6.81 -8.54
CA ALA A 181 -8.56 6.61 -9.81
C ALA A 181 -8.91 5.25 -10.43
N ALA A 182 -9.04 5.21 -11.76
CA ALA A 182 -9.22 4.00 -12.55
C ALA A 182 -8.35 4.01 -13.82
N CYS A 183 -7.55 2.97 -14.01
CA CYS A 183 -6.68 2.72 -15.18
C CYS A 183 -7.07 1.38 -15.82
N ARG A 184 -7.08 1.30 -17.16
CA ARG A 184 -7.44 0.05 -17.86
C ARG A 184 -6.29 -0.96 -17.90
N CYS A 185 -5.05 -0.50 -17.74
CA CYS A 185 -3.81 -1.26 -17.62
C CYS A 185 -2.77 -0.44 -16.81
N GLY A 186 -1.61 -1.01 -16.50
CA GLY A 186 -0.54 -0.34 -15.75
C GLY A 186 0.12 0.86 -16.45
N GLU A 187 -0.06 1.00 -17.77
CA GLU A 187 0.57 2.04 -18.59
C GLU A 187 -0.37 3.24 -18.86
N ASP A 188 -1.68 3.09 -18.65
CA ASP A 188 -2.66 4.14 -18.89
C ASP A 188 -2.61 5.21 -17.79
N PRO A 189 -2.76 6.51 -18.12
CA PRO A 189 -3.04 7.54 -17.13
C PRO A 189 -4.45 7.34 -16.53
N PRO A 190 -4.63 7.51 -15.21
CA PRO A 190 -5.90 7.27 -14.54
C PRO A 190 -6.98 8.28 -14.92
N VAL A 191 -8.18 7.76 -15.16
CA VAL A 191 -9.40 8.57 -15.07
C VAL A 191 -9.73 8.70 -13.58
N VAL A 192 -9.59 9.91 -13.04
CA VAL A 192 -9.91 10.21 -11.64
C VAL A 192 -11.27 10.89 -11.54
N SER A 193 -12.10 10.42 -10.60
CA SER A 193 -13.44 10.95 -10.37
C SER A 193 -13.74 11.06 -8.87
N CYS A 194 -14.57 12.03 -8.49
CA CYS A 194 -15.18 12.10 -7.15
C CYS A 194 -16.61 11.56 -7.27
N THR A 195 -16.82 10.30 -6.86
CA THR A 195 -18.07 9.56 -7.11
C THR A 195 -18.46 8.69 -5.91
N ARG A 196 -19.72 8.24 -5.89
CA ARG A 196 -20.21 7.26 -4.90
C ARG A 196 -19.69 5.87 -5.29
N VAL A 197 -18.99 5.22 -4.37
CA VAL A 197 -18.42 3.87 -4.52
C VAL A 197 -18.89 2.98 -3.37
N ALA A 198 -18.94 1.67 -3.56
CA ALA A 198 -19.21 0.74 -2.48
C ALA A 198 -18.16 0.87 -1.36
N CYS A 199 -18.58 1.08 -0.12
CA CYS A 199 -17.70 0.90 1.03
C CYS A 199 -17.46 -0.60 1.25
N ASN A 200 -16.22 -0.98 1.54
CA ASN A 200 -15.93 -2.37 1.93
C ASN A 200 -16.71 -2.74 3.20
N THR A 201 -17.20 -3.97 3.28
CA THR A 201 -17.63 -4.56 4.56
C THR A 201 -16.39 -4.91 5.38
N ALA A 202 -16.34 -4.51 6.65
CA ALA A 202 -15.34 -5.04 7.59
C ALA A 202 -15.49 -6.56 7.71
N GLY A 203 -14.36 -7.27 7.74
CA GLY A 203 -14.26 -8.66 8.17
C GLY A 203 -13.79 -8.80 9.62
N ALA A 204 -13.65 -10.06 10.08
CA ALA A 204 -13.11 -10.36 11.41
C ALA A 204 -11.68 -9.80 11.58
N GLY A 205 -11.45 -9.05 12.66
CA GLY A 205 -10.22 -8.30 12.94
C GLY A 205 -10.15 -6.92 12.28
N GLU A 206 -11.16 -6.50 11.52
CA GLU A 206 -11.21 -5.19 10.85
C GLU A 206 -12.17 -4.22 11.56
N ALA A 207 -11.89 -2.92 11.36
CA ALA A 207 -12.67 -1.80 11.84
C ALA A 207 -13.13 -0.93 10.66
N THR A 208 -14.40 -0.52 10.70
CA THR A 208 -14.91 0.56 9.85
C THR A 208 -14.67 1.88 10.56
N VAL A 209 -14.06 2.83 9.85
CA VAL A 209 -13.71 4.14 10.37
C VAL A 209 -14.36 5.21 9.50
N HIS A 210 -15.11 6.11 10.15
CA HIS A 210 -15.64 7.32 9.53
C HIS A 210 -14.53 8.35 9.44
N VAL A 211 -14.12 8.73 8.23
CA VAL A 211 -13.05 9.73 8.05
C VAL A 211 -13.58 11.12 8.42
N LEU A 212 -12.86 11.80 9.31
CA LEU A 212 -13.16 13.20 9.68
C LEU A 212 -12.36 14.16 8.80
N ARG A 213 -11.06 13.86 8.63
CA ARG A 213 -10.12 14.64 7.83
C ARG A 213 -9.04 13.72 7.25
N ALA A 214 -8.68 13.94 5.99
CA ALA A 214 -7.61 13.24 5.30
C ALA A 214 -6.57 14.22 4.77
N ALA A 215 -5.35 13.72 4.56
CA ALA A 215 -4.26 14.46 3.92
C ALA A 215 -4.10 14.01 2.46
N ALA A 216 -4.25 14.95 1.52
CA ALA A 216 -3.93 14.73 0.12
C ALA A 216 -2.56 15.32 -0.23
N SER A 217 -1.76 14.54 -0.94
CA SER A 217 -0.33 14.76 -1.20
C SER A 217 -0.04 15.16 -2.64
N LEU A 218 1.23 15.48 -2.92
CA LEU A 218 1.73 15.63 -4.29
C LEU A 218 1.42 14.40 -5.16
N PHE A 219 1.56 13.18 -4.63
CA PHE A 219 1.22 11.94 -5.33
C PHE A 219 -0.26 11.89 -5.72
N ASP A 220 -1.16 12.30 -4.83
CA ASP A 220 -2.60 12.36 -5.12
C ASP A 220 -2.91 13.41 -6.20
N ALA A 221 -2.26 14.58 -6.17
CA ALA A 221 -2.43 15.61 -7.21
C ALA A 221 -1.85 15.20 -8.56
N GLN A 222 -0.68 14.57 -8.59
CA GLN A 222 -0.08 14.02 -9.80
C GLN A 222 -0.95 12.90 -10.40
N THR A 223 -1.57 12.07 -9.54
CA THR A 223 -2.57 11.09 -9.95
C THR A 223 -3.81 11.77 -10.56
N CYS A 224 -4.38 12.78 -9.90
CA CYS A 224 -5.52 13.58 -10.39
C CYS A 224 -5.27 14.30 -11.73
N ARG A 225 -4.01 14.40 -12.17
CA ARG A 225 -3.55 15.02 -13.42
C ARG A 225 -3.09 14.01 -14.47
N GLY A 226 -3.20 12.72 -14.19
CA GLY A 226 -2.75 11.65 -15.10
C GLY A 226 -1.24 11.49 -15.22
N LYS A 227 -0.44 12.04 -14.29
CA LYS A 227 1.03 11.87 -14.28
C LYS A 227 1.48 10.53 -13.69
N ILE A 228 0.71 9.97 -12.76
CA ILE A 228 0.97 8.64 -12.17
C ILE A 228 0.15 7.61 -12.96
N VAL A 229 0.81 6.80 -13.79
CA VAL A 229 0.16 5.73 -14.58
C VAL A 229 -0.20 4.50 -13.73
N GLY A 230 -1.16 3.70 -14.20
CA GLY A 230 -1.51 2.40 -13.60
C GLY A 230 -2.26 2.45 -12.25
N ARG A 231 -2.51 3.64 -11.69
CA ARG A 231 -3.14 3.81 -10.38
C ARG A 231 -4.63 3.45 -10.37
N ASN A 232 -4.96 2.37 -9.67
CA ASN A 232 -6.34 1.87 -9.49
C ASN A 232 -6.75 1.84 -8.01
N GLY A 233 -7.78 2.61 -7.63
CA GLY A 233 -8.33 2.63 -6.27
C GLY A 233 -8.66 4.02 -5.71
N VAL A 234 -9.13 4.06 -4.47
CA VAL A 234 -9.38 5.30 -3.71
C VAL A 234 -8.04 5.93 -3.29
N LEU A 235 -7.93 7.24 -3.42
CA LEU A 235 -6.70 8.03 -3.15
C LEU A 235 -6.55 8.41 -1.66
N GLY A 236 -5.41 8.99 -1.29
CA GLY A 236 -5.10 9.47 0.07
C GLY A 236 -4.52 8.41 1.01
N ARG A 237 -3.37 8.73 1.62
CA ARG A 237 -2.60 7.83 2.51
C ARG A 237 -2.93 8.01 4.00
N SER A 238 -2.97 9.27 4.47
CA SER A 238 -3.10 9.61 5.89
C SER A 238 -4.45 10.23 6.22
N PHE A 239 -4.94 10.01 7.44
CA PHE A 239 -6.23 10.50 7.93
C PHE A 239 -6.33 10.49 9.45
N VAL A 240 -7.30 11.25 9.95
CA VAL A 240 -7.91 11.07 11.27
C VAL A 240 -9.40 10.78 11.09
N GLY A 241 -9.91 9.81 11.86
CA GLY A 241 -11.30 9.36 11.78
C GLY A 241 -11.83 8.87 13.13
N THR A 242 -13.10 8.48 13.15
CA THR A 242 -13.76 7.88 14.32
C THR A 242 -14.21 6.46 13.99
N VAL A 243 -13.89 5.49 14.83
CA VAL A 243 -14.32 4.09 14.62
C VAL A 243 -15.84 4.01 14.71
N SER A 244 -16.50 3.64 13.60
CA SER A 244 -17.95 3.50 13.52
C SER A 244 -18.41 2.05 13.74
N GLY A 245 -17.54 1.07 13.49
CA GLY A 245 -17.80 -0.34 13.73
C GLY A 245 -16.52 -1.14 13.90
N LEU A 246 -16.57 -2.22 14.68
CA LEU A 246 -15.46 -3.13 14.94
C LEU A 246 -16.01 -4.56 14.93
N GLN A 247 -15.38 -5.46 14.15
CA GLN A 247 -15.78 -6.86 14.09
C GLN A 247 -14.66 -7.74 14.67
N LEU A 248 -14.77 -8.07 15.96
CA LEU A 248 -13.77 -8.88 16.68
C LEU A 248 -13.79 -10.34 16.21
N SER A 249 -12.62 -11.01 16.26
CA SER A 249 -12.52 -12.43 15.87
C SER A 249 -12.98 -13.35 17.00
N ALA A 250 -13.59 -14.48 16.65
CA ALA A 250 -14.18 -15.40 17.65
C ALA A 250 -13.16 -16.02 18.62
N SER A 251 -11.89 -16.14 18.21
CA SER A 251 -10.77 -16.60 19.05
C SER A 251 -10.38 -15.62 20.16
N GLU A 252 -10.85 -14.38 20.10
CA GLU A 252 -10.43 -13.27 20.99
C GLU A 252 -11.42 -13.07 22.15
N GLN A 253 -12.46 -13.90 22.25
CA GLN A 253 -13.51 -13.79 23.26
C GLN A 253 -13.30 -14.69 24.50
N THR A 254 -12.40 -15.67 24.43
CA THR A 254 -12.27 -16.73 25.45
C THR A 254 -11.19 -16.44 26.50
N GLU A 255 -10.25 -15.54 26.23
CA GLU A 255 -9.27 -15.08 27.20
C GLU A 255 -9.41 -13.58 27.49
N ARG A 256 -9.24 -13.18 28.76
CA ARG A 256 -9.26 -11.77 29.18
C ARG A 256 -7.90 -11.09 28.91
N THR A 257 -7.41 -11.20 27.68
CA THR A 257 -6.05 -10.79 27.29
C THR A 257 -6.08 -9.91 26.04
N THR A 258 -6.47 -8.65 26.24
CA THR A 258 -6.08 -7.47 25.45
C THR A 258 -5.79 -7.68 23.96
N VAL A 259 -6.84 -7.73 23.13
CA VAL A 259 -6.71 -7.51 21.68
C VAL A 259 -7.00 -6.04 21.35
N GLY A 260 -5.92 -5.25 21.26
CA GLY A 260 -5.95 -3.86 20.83
C GLY A 260 -6.56 -2.86 21.83
N PRO A 261 -6.10 -1.59 21.85
CA PRO A 261 -6.69 -0.55 22.71
C PRO A 261 -7.98 0.07 22.13
N VAL A 262 -8.26 -0.17 20.84
CA VAL A 262 -9.22 0.58 20.01
C VAL A 262 -10.67 0.12 20.20
N LYS A 263 -11.58 1.08 20.37
CA LYS A 263 -13.02 0.88 20.58
C LYS A 263 -13.84 1.67 19.57
N VAL A 264 -15.11 1.31 19.44
CA VAL A 264 -16.10 2.13 18.72
C VAL A 264 -16.20 3.50 19.39
N LEU A 265 -16.29 4.57 18.59
CA LEU A 265 -16.18 5.99 18.95
C LEU A 265 -14.78 6.50 19.32
N ASP A 266 -13.73 5.66 19.35
CA ASP A 266 -12.38 6.18 19.47
C ASP A 266 -11.99 6.96 18.21
N ARG A 267 -11.32 8.10 18.42
CA ARG A 267 -10.66 8.85 17.34
C ARG A 267 -9.33 8.18 17.04
N VAL A 268 -9.07 7.88 15.77
CA VAL A 268 -7.93 7.07 15.34
C VAL A 268 -7.21 7.66 14.12
N VAL A 269 -5.90 7.39 14.06
CA VAL A 269 -5.07 7.43 12.84
C VAL A 269 -4.68 5.97 12.50
N ALA A 270 -3.99 5.75 11.38
CA ALA A 270 -3.49 4.42 11.03
C ALA A 270 -2.09 4.45 10.41
N SER A 271 -1.36 3.34 10.55
CA SER A 271 -0.25 3.07 9.64
C SER A 271 -0.82 2.66 8.27
N PRO A 272 -0.30 3.20 7.15
CA PRO A 272 -0.78 2.89 5.82
C PRO A 272 -0.30 1.53 5.31
N TYR A 273 0.67 0.89 5.97
CA TYR A 273 1.19 -0.43 5.60
C TYR A 273 0.23 -1.54 6.01
N LEU A 274 -0.48 -2.11 5.04
CA LEU A 274 -1.47 -3.18 5.26
C LEU A 274 -0.76 -4.53 5.42
N MET A 275 -0.50 -4.91 6.67
CA MET A 275 0.01 -6.22 7.04
C MET A 275 -1.13 -7.26 7.04
N ARG A 276 -1.54 -7.71 5.85
CA ARG A 276 -2.49 -8.82 5.72
C ARG A 276 -1.79 -10.14 6.04
N ARG A 277 -1.78 -10.53 7.32
CA ARG A 277 -1.39 -11.88 7.77
C ARG A 277 -2.16 -12.90 6.93
N ARG A 278 -1.46 -13.85 6.28
CA ARG A 278 -2.12 -14.95 5.58
C ARG A 278 -2.85 -15.82 6.62
N ALA A 279 -4.17 -15.70 6.67
CA ALA A 279 -5.00 -16.63 7.42
C ALA A 279 -4.88 -18.02 6.78
N GLY A 280 -4.12 -18.92 7.42
CA GLY A 280 -3.93 -20.28 6.91
C GLY A 280 -2.75 -21.09 7.47
N GLN A 281 -1.75 -20.48 8.13
CA GLN A 281 -0.61 -21.23 8.72
C GLN A 281 -0.09 -20.57 10.02
N CYS A 282 -0.80 -20.80 11.13
CA CYS A 282 -0.31 -20.58 12.50
C CYS A 282 -1.15 -21.39 13.50
N GLU A 283 -1.01 -22.70 13.46
CA GLU A 283 -1.30 -23.57 14.61
C GLU A 283 -0.04 -24.40 14.89
N GLN A 284 0.53 -24.26 16.09
CA GLN A 284 1.19 -25.32 16.89
C GLN A 284 2.37 -26.08 16.21
N LEU A 285 3.64 -26.07 16.66
CA LEU A 285 4.33 -26.04 17.98
C LEU A 285 5.83 -25.68 17.72
N ASP A 286 6.77 -25.44 18.66
CA ASP A 286 6.79 -25.44 20.13
C ASP A 286 7.94 -24.53 20.64
N GLU A 287 7.82 -23.91 21.82
CA GLU A 287 8.91 -23.12 22.45
C GLU A 287 9.97 -24.01 23.14
N SER A 288 10.69 -24.85 22.39
CA SER A 288 11.77 -25.65 22.98
C SER A 288 12.88 -26.04 22.00
N ASN A 289 13.62 -25.06 21.47
CA ASN A 289 15.05 -25.19 21.21
C ASN A 289 15.68 -23.81 20.95
N ARG A 290 16.42 -23.30 21.93
CA ARG A 290 17.49 -22.33 21.66
C ARG A 290 18.74 -23.14 21.33
N ASP A 291 19.22 -23.00 20.09
CA ASP A 291 20.63 -22.79 19.74
C ASP A 291 20.80 -22.87 18.21
N ASP A 292 21.61 -21.97 17.66
CA ASP A 292 22.15 -21.94 16.29
C ASP A 292 21.24 -22.32 15.10
N ALA A 293 20.37 -21.38 14.70
CA ALA A 293 19.87 -21.30 13.33
C ALA A 293 19.81 -19.84 12.84
N LEU A 294 20.56 -19.54 11.77
CA LEU A 294 20.50 -18.27 11.02
C LEU A 294 19.05 -17.99 10.56
N PRO A 295 18.60 -16.72 10.54
CA PRO A 295 17.25 -16.38 10.07
C PRO A 295 17.14 -16.62 8.56
N GLN A 296 16.69 -17.82 8.17
CA GLN A 296 16.34 -18.12 6.79
C GLN A 296 15.16 -17.23 6.38
N GLY A 297 15.31 -16.55 5.25
CA GLY A 297 14.45 -15.42 4.87
C GLY A 297 12.97 -15.79 4.78
N SER A 298 12.15 -15.18 5.64
CA SER A 298 10.70 -15.13 5.47
C SER A 298 10.38 -14.30 4.23
N THR A 299 10.10 -14.99 3.12
CA THR A 299 9.90 -14.39 1.80
C THR A 299 8.67 -13.49 1.75
N CYS A 300 8.93 -12.19 1.65
CA CYS A 300 8.04 -11.13 1.14
C CYS A 300 6.54 -11.33 1.43
N SER A 301 6.11 -10.93 2.63
CA SER A 301 4.71 -10.52 2.81
C SER A 301 4.44 -9.34 1.89
N SER A 302 3.54 -9.50 0.91
CA SER A 302 3.17 -8.43 -0.02
C SER A 302 2.42 -7.31 0.72
N THR A 303 3.17 -6.35 1.27
CA THR A 303 2.63 -5.15 1.92
C THR A 303 2.05 -4.22 0.87
N SER A 304 0.75 -3.96 0.94
CA SER A 304 0.13 -2.87 0.18
C SER A 304 0.00 -1.62 1.06
N VAL A 305 -0.02 -0.45 0.43
CA VAL A 305 -0.05 0.85 1.10
C VAL A 305 -1.36 1.56 0.79
N VAL A 306 -2.10 1.95 1.84
CA VAL A 306 -3.34 2.75 1.74
C VAL A 306 -3.11 4.00 0.89
N GLY A 307 -3.99 4.25 -0.08
CA GLY A 307 -3.91 5.42 -0.97
C GLY A 307 -2.86 5.35 -2.06
N VAL A 308 -1.94 4.39 -2.02
CA VAL A 308 -0.84 4.23 -2.98
C VAL A 308 -1.02 2.93 -3.77
N SER A 309 -0.58 1.78 -3.25
CA SER A 309 -0.69 0.48 -3.93
C SER A 309 -1.92 -0.34 -3.54
N ALA A 310 -2.65 0.06 -2.49
CA ALA A 310 -3.92 -0.54 -2.13
C ALA A 310 -5.09 0.04 -2.96
N SER A 311 -6.15 -0.76 -3.12
CA SER A 311 -7.42 -0.30 -3.72
C SER A 311 -8.22 0.63 -2.80
N ILE A 312 -7.93 0.60 -1.50
CA ILE A 312 -8.49 1.50 -0.48
C ILE A 312 -7.59 2.72 -0.22
N GLY A 313 -8.21 3.81 0.19
CA GLY A 313 -7.56 5.10 0.47
C GLY A 313 -8.45 5.99 1.35
N THR A 314 -7.89 7.11 1.79
CA THR A 314 -8.49 7.98 2.81
C THR A 314 -9.26 9.18 2.28
N LEU A 315 -9.17 9.49 0.98
CA LEU A 315 -10.04 10.49 0.32
C LEU A 315 -11.43 9.89 0.05
N ALA A 316 -12.08 9.43 1.11
CA ALA A 316 -13.41 8.82 1.13
C ALA A 316 -14.13 9.14 2.44
N GLU A 317 -15.45 8.98 2.46
CA GLU A 317 -16.25 9.19 3.67
C GLU A 317 -16.02 8.14 4.77
N TYR A 318 -15.56 6.95 4.38
CA TYR A 318 -15.27 5.82 5.26
C TYR A 318 -14.07 5.02 4.74
N ILE A 319 -13.36 4.34 5.64
CA ILE A 319 -12.32 3.38 5.30
C ILE A 319 -12.45 2.14 6.19
N VAL A 320 -12.07 0.97 5.67
CA VAL A 320 -11.99 -0.28 6.43
C VAL A 320 -10.53 -0.71 6.50
N LEU A 321 -10.05 -0.97 7.71
CA LEU A 321 -8.66 -1.31 8.01
C LEU A 321 -8.60 -2.41 9.09
N PRO A 322 -7.54 -3.24 9.14
CA PRO A 322 -7.27 -4.08 10.30
C PRO A 322 -7.20 -3.24 11.59
N ALA A 323 -7.80 -3.71 12.68
CA ALA A 323 -7.77 -2.98 13.96
C ALA A 323 -6.33 -2.77 14.48
N SER A 324 -5.41 -3.68 14.15
CA SER A 324 -3.97 -3.56 14.43
C SER A 324 -3.27 -2.40 13.71
N ASN A 325 -3.80 -1.94 12.58
CA ASN A 325 -3.25 -0.78 11.86
C ASN A 325 -3.59 0.54 12.54
N LEU A 326 -4.63 0.57 13.38
CA LEU A 326 -5.13 1.78 14.03
C LEU A 326 -4.32 2.13 15.30
N ALA A 327 -4.23 3.42 15.59
CA ALA A 327 -3.72 3.97 16.85
C ALA A 327 -4.68 5.07 17.36
N VAL A 328 -4.95 5.11 18.67
CA VAL A 328 -5.93 6.03 19.27
C VAL A 328 -5.32 7.42 19.45
N VAL A 329 -5.93 8.43 18.84
CA VAL A 329 -5.48 9.83 18.90
C VAL A 329 -5.84 10.44 20.25
N PRO A 330 -4.85 10.81 21.10
CA PRO A 330 -5.13 11.42 22.40
C PRO A 330 -5.99 12.68 22.27
N PRO A 331 -6.91 12.97 23.21
CA PRO A 331 -7.90 14.04 23.07
C PRO A 331 -7.30 15.44 22.93
N SER A 332 -6.08 15.66 23.43
CA SER A 332 -5.35 16.92 23.31
C SER A 332 -4.78 17.19 21.90
N VAL A 333 -4.59 16.15 21.07
CA VAL A 333 -4.09 16.33 19.70
C VAL A 333 -5.23 16.83 18.81
N PRO A 334 -5.07 17.98 18.13
CA PRO A 334 -6.03 18.46 17.13
C PRO A 334 -6.08 17.58 15.87
N ASP A 335 -7.25 17.51 15.22
CA ASP A 335 -7.47 16.68 14.03
C ASP A 335 -6.55 17.02 12.85
N ASP A 336 -6.17 18.29 12.69
CA ASP A 336 -5.25 18.74 11.65
C ASP A 336 -3.81 18.26 11.91
N LEU A 337 -3.31 18.40 13.15
CA LEU A 337 -1.99 17.90 13.53
C LEU A 337 -1.91 16.36 13.51
N ALA A 338 -3.01 15.66 13.79
CA ALA A 338 -3.06 14.20 13.75
C ALA A 338 -2.72 13.61 12.35
N LEU A 339 -2.95 14.37 11.27
CA LEU A 339 -2.58 13.97 9.90
C LEU A 339 -1.08 13.69 9.73
N LEU A 340 -0.23 14.33 10.54
CA LEU A 340 1.23 14.20 10.49
C LEU A 340 1.76 12.97 11.23
N ALA A 341 0.92 12.19 11.92
CA ALA A 341 1.35 11.09 12.79
C ALA A 341 2.15 10.00 12.05
N ASP A 342 1.75 9.65 10.82
CA ASP A 342 2.42 8.62 10.00
C ASP A 342 3.73 9.09 9.35
N ASP A 343 3.94 10.40 9.22
CA ASP A 343 5.21 10.95 8.76
C ASP A 343 6.15 11.18 9.95
N MET A 344 5.60 11.56 11.11
CA MET A 344 6.34 11.59 12.38
C MET A 344 6.81 10.21 12.84
N SER A 345 6.08 9.12 12.56
CA SER A 345 6.55 7.77 12.92
C SER A 345 7.77 7.35 12.10
N VAL A 346 7.87 7.79 10.83
CA VAL A 346 9.10 7.64 10.01
C VAL A 346 10.23 8.47 10.59
N VAL A 347 9.98 9.72 10.98
CA VAL A 347 10.99 10.56 11.64
C VAL A 347 11.56 9.89 12.89
N LEU A 348 10.70 9.39 13.78
CA LEU A 348 11.14 8.70 14.99
C LEU A 348 11.92 7.40 14.68
N SER A 349 11.51 6.66 13.65
CA SER A 349 12.25 5.46 13.19
C SER A 349 13.65 5.80 12.67
N ILE A 350 13.80 6.89 11.90
CA ILE A 350 15.11 7.38 11.43
C ILE A 350 15.96 7.84 12.63
N VAL A 351 15.37 8.64 13.52
CA VAL A 351 16.05 9.18 14.70
C VAL A 351 16.54 8.08 15.63
N SER A 352 15.77 7.01 15.83
CA SER A 352 16.17 5.83 16.61
C SER A 352 17.48 5.22 16.10
N GLU A 353 17.61 5.05 14.78
CA GLU A 353 18.83 4.57 14.15
C GLU A 353 20.00 5.58 14.27
N LEU A 354 19.76 6.88 14.10
CA LEU A 354 20.80 7.90 14.26
C LEU A 354 21.31 7.99 15.71
N GLN A 355 20.40 7.95 16.69
CA GLN A 355 20.73 7.97 18.13
C GLN A 355 21.48 6.72 18.57
N ARG A 356 21.09 5.53 18.08
CA ARG A 356 21.80 4.26 18.34
C ARG A 356 23.29 4.33 17.96
N ARG A 357 23.63 5.16 16.97
CA ARG A 357 24.99 5.37 16.46
C ARG A 357 25.68 6.63 16.99
N GLN A 358 25.03 7.38 17.88
CA GLN A 358 25.56 8.63 18.45
C GLN A 358 25.94 9.66 17.38
N VAL A 359 25.18 9.69 16.28
CA VAL A 359 25.40 10.57 15.12
C VAL A 359 25.24 12.04 15.54
N THR A 360 26.21 12.87 15.19
CA THR A 360 26.24 14.32 15.52
C THR A 360 26.23 15.24 14.30
N ASN A 361 26.47 14.68 13.11
CA ASN A 361 26.56 15.40 11.85
C ASN A 361 25.84 14.64 10.72
N VAL A 362 24.72 15.20 10.26
CA VAL A 362 23.73 14.51 9.42
C VAL A 362 23.53 15.25 8.11
N ALA A 363 23.54 14.52 7.01
CA ALA A 363 22.94 14.96 5.75
C ALA A 363 21.58 14.29 5.52
N ILE A 364 20.63 15.04 5.00
CA ILE A 364 19.34 14.54 4.51
C ILE A 364 19.32 14.79 2.99
N LEU A 365 19.03 13.74 2.21
CA LEU A 365 18.71 13.86 0.78
C LEU A 365 17.20 13.82 0.63
N SER A 366 16.61 14.84 0.00
CA SER A 366 15.15 14.97 -0.15
C SER A 366 14.74 15.32 -1.56
N ASP A 367 13.61 14.78 -1.98
CA ASP A 367 12.86 15.19 -3.17
C ASP A 367 11.51 15.79 -2.80
N GLY A 368 10.72 16.18 -3.79
CA GLY A 368 9.38 16.76 -3.60
C GLY A 368 8.46 15.89 -2.74
N PRO A 369 8.21 14.61 -3.10
CA PRO A 369 7.42 13.68 -2.28
C PRO A 369 7.91 13.51 -0.83
N ALA A 370 9.23 13.54 -0.59
CA ALA A 370 9.80 13.40 0.76
C ALA A 370 9.91 14.72 1.55
N THR A 371 9.64 15.89 0.93
CA THR A 371 9.94 17.20 1.52
C THR A 371 9.25 17.42 2.87
N ILE A 372 8.05 16.89 3.11
CA ILE A 372 7.36 16.97 4.42
C ILE A 372 8.04 16.10 5.49
N VAL A 373 8.51 14.89 5.16
CA VAL A 373 9.26 14.04 6.09
C VAL A 373 10.63 14.64 6.39
N SER A 374 11.32 15.15 5.38
CA SER A 374 12.60 15.88 5.50
C SER A 374 12.49 17.09 6.42
N ASN A 375 11.41 17.87 6.24
CA ASN A 375 10.98 18.92 7.14
C ASN A 375 10.87 18.39 8.57
N LEU A 376 10.02 17.39 8.83
CA LEU A 376 9.72 16.95 10.19
C LEU A 376 10.95 16.37 10.89
N LEU A 377 11.81 15.66 10.14
CA LEU A 377 13.11 15.17 10.60
C LEU A 377 14.06 16.32 10.96
N THR A 378 14.18 17.33 10.10
CA THR A 378 15.04 18.51 10.33
C THR A 378 14.64 19.23 11.62
N ARG A 379 13.33 19.46 11.82
CA ARG A 379 12.80 20.07 13.05
C ARG A 379 13.14 19.22 14.29
N PHE A 380 12.86 17.93 14.25
CA PHE A 380 13.05 17.03 15.39
C PHE A 380 14.53 16.89 15.77
N LEU A 381 15.42 16.71 14.78
CA LEU A 381 16.86 16.63 15.02
C LEU A 381 17.41 17.90 15.68
N HIS A 382 16.91 19.07 15.29
CA HIS A 382 17.35 20.33 15.88
C HIS A 382 16.75 20.61 17.27
N GLN A 383 15.45 20.37 17.47
CA GLN A 383 14.76 20.78 18.69
C GLN A 383 14.81 19.73 19.81
N ASP A 384 14.59 18.46 19.45
CA ASP A 384 14.46 17.36 20.40
C ASP A 384 15.78 16.59 20.58
N VAL A 385 16.57 16.43 19.51
CA VAL A 385 17.90 15.78 19.56
C VAL A 385 19.06 16.79 19.74
N GLN A 386 18.79 18.09 19.57
CA GLN A 386 19.75 19.19 19.78
C GLN A 386 20.96 19.17 18.84
N ILE A 387 20.82 18.64 17.62
CA ILE A 387 21.83 18.79 16.57
C ILE A 387 21.94 20.26 16.14
N SER A 388 23.16 20.79 16.16
CA SER A 388 23.45 22.16 15.73
C SER A 388 23.14 22.33 14.24
N ALA A 389 22.54 23.46 13.85
CA ALA A 389 22.17 23.74 12.46
C ALA A 389 23.37 23.74 11.48
N GLN A 390 24.60 23.91 12.00
CA GLN A 390 25.84 23.82 11.22
C GLN A 390 26.26 22.37 10.89
N ASN A 391 25.73 21.39 11.64
CA ASN A 391 25.96 19.95 11.53
C ASN A 391 24.72 19.22 10.95
N LEU A 392 23.73 19.98 10.47
CA LEU A 392 22.52 19.44 9.87
C LEU A 392 22.41 19.99 8.46
N HIS A 393 22.68 19.14 7.48
CA HIS A 393 22.75 19.50 6.07
C HIS A 393 21.53 18.94 5.35
N LEU A 394 20.84 19.77 4.59
CA LEU A 394 19.76 19.34 3.71
C LEU A 394 20.14 19.58 2.26
N PHE A 395 20.19 18.50 1.49
CA PHE A 395 20.31 18.53 0.05
C PHE A 395 18.94 18.23 -0.56
N SER A 396 18.34 19.21 -1.25
CA SER A 396 17.00 19.08 -1.82
C SER A 396 17.00 19.26 -3.33
N THR A 397 16.28 18.39 -4.04
CA THR A 397 16.02 18.54 -5.48
C THR A 397 14.94 19.58 -5.81
N THR A 398 14.30 20.17 -4.78
CA THR A 398 13.21 21.14 -4.94
C THR A 398 13.55 22.51 -4.37
N ALA A 399 13.16 23.56 -5.09
CA ALA A 399 13.38 24.95 -4.69
C ALA A 399 12.43 25.42 -3.57
N THR A 400 11.37 24.65 -3.29
CA THR A 400 10.28 24.97 -2.36
C THR A 400 10.73 25.10 -0.90
N TRP A 401 11.85 24.46 -0.54
CA TRP A 401 12.43 24.59 0.80
C TRP A 401 12.88 26.02 1.16
N SER A 402 13.22 26.84 0.16
CA SER A 402 13.69 28.23 0.38
C SER A 402 12.66 29.12 1.10
N SER A 403 11.38 28.75 1.07
CA SER A 403 10.28 29.42 1.79
C SER A 403 9.86 28.69 3.08
N SER A 404 10.52 27.59 3.46
CA SER A 404 10.19 26.86 4.68
C SER A 404 10.63 27.63 5.92
N VAL A 405 9.75 27.64 6.94
CA VAL A 405 10.06 28.15 8.29
C VAL A 405 11.17 27.35 8.99
N TRP A 406 11.60 26.22 8.43
CA TRP A 406 12.53 25.27 9.05
C TRP A 406 13.94 25.31 8.40
N SER A 407 14.10 26.11 7.34
CA SER A 407 15.40 26.49 6.76
C SER A 407 16.39 27.12 7.75
N GLN A 408 15.92 27.67 8.87
CA GLN A 408 16.76 28.19 9.96
C GLN A 408 17.41 27.09 10.83
N TYR A 409 16.98 25.83 10.72
CA TYR A 409 17.45 24.72 11.54
C TYR A 409 18.53 23.85 10.87
N ALA A 410 18.83 24.09 9.59
CA ALA A 410 19.77 23.30 8.80
C ALA A 410 20.47 24.15 7.73
N SER A 411 21.70 23.77 7.36
CA SER A 411 22.37 24.26 6.16
C SER A 411 21.72 23.65 4.90
N VAL A 412 20.90 24.44 4.20
CA VAL A 412 20.18 24.01 2.99
C VAL A 412 21.06 24.24 1.76
N THR A 413 21.15 23.25 0.87
CA THR A 413 21.82 23.35 -0.42
C THR A 413 20.93 22.73 -1.51
N PRO A 414 20.51 23.50 -2.54
CA PRO A 414 19.88 22.93 -3.71
C PRO A 414 20.81 21.92 -4.40
N LEU A 415 20.25 20.84 -4.92
CA LEU A 415 20.98 19.74 -5.56
C LEU A 415 20.13 19.14 -6.68
N ASP A 416 20.56 19.27 -7.93
CA ASP A 416 20.04 18.38 -8.98
C ASP A 416 20.86 17.08 -9.00
N LEU A 417 20.20 15.96 -8.66
CA LEU A 417 20.81 14.62 -8.65
C LEU A 417 21.19 14.11 -10.06
N HIS A 418 20.71 14.76 -11.11
CA HIS A 418 21.02 14.43 -12.50
C HIS A 418 22.09 15.34 -13.11
N GLU A 419 22.41 16.49 -12.49
CA GLU A 419 23.53 17.33 -12.90
C GLU A 419 24.84 16.88 -12.23
N PRO A 420 25.81 16.35 -13.00
CA PRO A 420 27.06 15.84 -12.43
C PRO A 420 27.91 16.95 -11.80
N ALA A 421 27.67 18.22 -12.15
CA ALA A 421 28.36 19.37 -11.58
C ALA A 421 27.98 19.61 -10.11
N ASP A 422 26.70 19.47 -9.75
CA ASP A 422 26.22 19.66 -8.37
C ASP A 422 26.76 18.56 -7.46
N ALA A 423 26.66 17.30 -7.90
CA ALA A 423 27.26 16.17 -7.21
C ALA A 423 28.77 16.34 -7.03
N ALA A 424 29.51 16.70 -8.10
CA ALA A 424 30.95 16.94 -8.02
C ALA A 424 31.29 18.08 -7.04
N TYR A 425 30.53 19.18 -7.03
CA TYR A 425 30.73 20.29 -6.10
C TYR A 425 30.59 19.83 -4.64
N LEU A 426 29.53 19.09 -4.30
CA LEU A 426 29.36 18.55 -2.96
C LEU A 426 30.51 17.60 -2.56
N LEU A 427 31.01 16.79 -3.49
CA LEU A 427 32.14 15.89 -3.24
C LEU A 427 33.47 16.63 -3.01
N THR A 428 33.69 17.81 -3.62
CA THR A 428 34.86 18.64 -3.27
C THR A 428 34.84 19.08 -1.81
N ARG A 429 33.66 19.13 -1.19
CA ARG A 429 33.44 19.52 0.21
C ARG A 429 33.30 18.33 1.16
N GLN A 430 33.40 17.08 0.71
CA GLN A 430 33.22 15.90 1.56
C GLN A 430 34.07 15.94 2.84
N ALA A 431 35.35 16.32 2.71
CA ALA A 431 36.27 16.42 3.84
C ALA A 431 35.99 17.61 4.78
N GLU A 432 35.33 18.67 4.29
CA GLU A 432 34.82 19.77 5.13
C GLU A 432 33.54 19.37 5.85
N LEU A 433 32.67 18.63 5.16
CA LEU A 433 31.36 18.22 5.65
C LEU A 433 31.45 17.10 6.68
N ALA A 434 32.39 16.15 6.56
CA ALA A 434 32.69 15.10 7.55
C ALA A 434 31.43 14.44 8.16
N LEU A 435 30.54 13.96 7.28
CA LEU A 435 29.19 13.51 7.66
C LEU A 435 29.22 12.14 8.35
N ASP A 436 28.76 12.10 9.60
CA ASP A 436 28.59 10.86 10.37
C ASP A 436 27.51 9.97 9.73
N ALA A 437 26.43 10.57 9.22
CA ALA A 437 25.38 9.85 8.54
C ALA A 437 24.73 10.60 7.36
N VAL A 438 24.19 9.85 6.40
CA VAL A 438 23.33 10.34 5.33
C VAL A 438 21.99 9.61 5.36
N VAL A 439 20.89 10.37 5.43
CA VAL A 439 19.52 9.87 5.32
C VAL A 439 19.04 10.08 3.89
N ASP A 440 18.90 9.01 3.12
CA ASP A 440 18.36 9.04 1.75
C ASP A 440 16.84 8.83 1.79
N LEU A 441 16.08 9.92 1.64
CA LEU A 441 14.62 9.89 1.50
C LEU A 441 14.18 9.79 0.03
N VAL A 442 15.11 9.85 -0.93
CA VAL A 442 14.84 9.81 -2.39
C VAL A 442 14.84 8.36 -2.89
N GLY A 443 15.74 7.53 -2.39
CA GLY A 443 15.76 6.08 -2.70
C GLY A 443 16.12 5.75 -4.15
N SER A 444 16.81 6.66 -4.84
CA SER A 444 17.24 6.50 -6.24
C SER A 444 18.69 6.00 -6.34
N LYS A 445 19.07 5.43 -7.49
CA LYS A 445 20.49 5.08 -7.76
C LYS A 445 21.43 6.29 -7.64
N ALA A 446 20.96 7.48 -8.04
CA ALA A 446 21.76 8.71 -7.98
C ALA A 446 21.96 9.20 -6.54
N SER A 447 20.87 9.28 -5.76
CA SER A 447 20.92 9.67 -4.34
C SER A 447 21.73 8.68 -3.50
N THR A 448 21.56 7.38 -3.69
CA THR A 448 22.33 6.37 -2.97
C THR A 448 23.81 6.38 -3.36
N GLY A 449 24.13 6.59 -4.65
CA GLY A 449 25.52 6.78 -5.11
C GLY A 449 26.18 8.03 -4.50
N LEU A 450 25.42 9.14 -4.40
CA LEU A 450 25.88 10.35 -3.73
C LEU A 450 26.03 10.14 -2.20
N ALA A 451 25.10 9.45 -1.55
CA ALA A 451 25.16 9.14 -0.11
C ALA A 451 26.43 8.34 0.25
N LEU A 452 26.73 7.29 -0.53
CA LEU A 452 27.97 6.50 -0.43
C LEU A 452 29.23 7.35 -0.58
N SER A 453 29.15 8.38 -1.41
CA SER A 453 30.27 9.27 -1.72
C SER A 453 30.37 10.45 -0.74
N LEU A 454 29.31 10.81 -0.02
CA LEU A 454 29.27 11.93 0.94
C LEU A 454 29.54 11.52 2.38
N VAL A 455 29.00 10.38 2.84
CA VAL A 455 29.23 9.87 4.20
C VAL A 455 30.73 9.68 4.44
N GLN A 456 31.21 9.88 5.67
CA GLN A 456 32.60 9.57 6.03
C GLN A 456 32.83 8.07 6.23
N SER A 457 34.09 7.63 6.32
CA SER A 457 34.39 6.21 6.61
C SER A 457 33.97 5.86 8.04
N MET A 458 33.49 4.63 8.25
CA MET A 458 32.78 4.16 9.46
C MET A 458 31.44 4.88 9.73
N GLY A 459 30.96 5.70 8.78
CA GLY A 459 29.67 6.37 8.87
C GLY A 459 28.50 5.50 8.40
N CYS A 460 27.28 6.05 8.52
CA CYS A 460 26.03 5.33 8.32
C CYS A 460 25.19 5.90 7.17
N ILE A 461 24.55 5.04 6.39
CA ILE A 461 23.55 5.43 5.38
C ILE A 461 22.20 4.84 5.76
N VAL A 462 21.22 5.72 5.99
CA VAL A 462 19.83 5.36 6.29
C VAL A 462 19.00 5.50 5.02
N LEU A 463 18.66 4.38 4.40
CA LEU A 463 17.78 4.30 3.23
C LEU A 463 16.34 4.15 3.71
N VAL A 464 15.46 5.07 3.32
CA VAL A 464 14.04 5.06 3.73
C VAL A 464 13.16 4.51 2.61
N ASP A 465 12.29 3.56 2.97
CA ASP A 465 11.40 2.88 2.03
C ASP A 465 10.44 3.85 1.30
N ARG A 466 10.50 3.81 -0.04
CA ARG A 466 9.69 4.63 -0.96
C ARG A 466 8.30 4.05 -1.24
N SER A 467 7.97 2.82 -0.82
CA SER A 467 6.65 2.22 -1.11
C SER A 467 5.47 3.00 -0.51
N ARG A 468 5.74 3.89 0.44
CA ARG A 468 4.74 4.81 1.03
C ARG A 468 4.45 6.07 0.22
N LEU A 469 5.26 6.36 -0.80
CA LEU A 469 5.16 7.54 -1.66
C LEU A 469 4.97 7.18 -3.14
N GLU A 470 5.37 5.98 -3.55
CA GLU A 470 5.40 5.53 -4.94
C GLU A 470 4.59 4.24 -5.15
N LEU A 471 3.91 4.14 -6.29
CA LEU A 471 3.13 2.97 -6.67
C LEU A 471 4.01 1.74 -6.98
N TYR A 472 5.19 1.98 -7.57
CA TYR A 472 6.15 0.97 -8.00
C TYR A 472 7.58 1.41 -7.63
N PRO A 473 7.95 1.41 -6.33
CA PRO A 473 9.31 1.77 -5.92
C PRO A 473 10.34 0.79 -6.53
N PRO A 474 11.58 1.23 -6.76
CA PRO A 474 12.64 0.36 -7.29
C PRO A 474 12.92 -0.80 -6.33
N SER A 475 12.68 -2.03 -6.78
CA SER A 475 12.88 -3.24 -5.97
C SER A 475 14.36 -3.57 -5.70
N LEU A 476 15.27 -2.93 -6.43
CA LEU A 476 16.73 -3.09 -6.31
C LEU A 476 17.40 -1.74 -6.58
N VAL A 477 18.24 -1.29 -5.64
CA VAL A 477 19.13 -0.13 -5.83
C VAL A 477 20.55 -0.65 -6.03
N ALA A 478 21.17 -0.29 -7.16
CA ALA A 478 22.54 -0.69 -7.45
C ALA A 478 23.54 0.13 -6.61
N MET A 479 24.37 -0.57 -5.82
CA MET A 479 25.31 0.00 -4.85
C MET A 479 26.74 -0.45 -5.11
N GLU A 480 27.71 0.44 -4.95
CA GLU A 480 29.14 0.10 -5.04
C GLU A 480 29.62 -0.56 -3.74
N MET A 481 29.50 -1.89 -3.66
CA MET A 481 29.90 -2.65 -2.47
C MET A 481 31.38 -2.51 -2.09
N ASN A 482 32.25 -2.16 -3.03
CA ASN A 482 33.66 -1.89 -2.74
C ASN A 482 33.81 -0.67 -1.81
N ALA A 483 33.11 0.43 -2.11
CA ALA A 483 33.08 1.61 -1.27
C ALA A 483 32.48 1.32 0.13
N VAL A 484 31.42 0.50 0.21
CA VAL A 484 30.84 0.06 1.48
C VAL A 484 31.84 -0.70 2.33
N VAL A 485 32.52 -1.71 1.77
CA VAL A 485 33.44 -2.59 2.50
C VAL A 485 34.74 -1.87 2.87
N VAL A 486 35.39 -1.19 1.92
CA VAL A 486 36.70 -0.53 2.15
C VAL A 486 36.59 0.63 3.15
N ARG A 487 35.43 1.27 3.23
CA ARG A 487 35.18 2.40 4.11
C ARG A 487 34.37 2.04 5.36
N GLU A 488 34.10 0.74 5.58
CA GLU A 488 33.37 0.21 6.74
C GLU A 488 32.00 0.89 6.97
N LEU A 489 31.25 1.15 5.90
CA LEU A 489 29.97 1.86 5.98
C LEU A 489 28.85 0.95 6.48
N GLU A 490 28.05 1.43 7.44
CA GLU A 490 26.82 0.75 7.85
C GLU A 490 25.66 1.18 6.94
N ILE A 491 24.93 0.21 6.38
CA ILE A 491 23.74 0.47 5.54
C ILE A 491 22.49 0.00 6.29
N VAL A 492 21.50 0.87 6.37
CA VAL A 492 20.30 0.70 7.20
C VAL A 492 19.06 0.88 6.33
N SER A 493 18.05 0.04 6.51
CA SER A 493 16.75 0.21 5.85
C SER A 493 15.67 0.55 6.88
N VAL A 494 15.11 1.74 6.78
CA VAL A 494 13.91 2.15 7.53
C VAL A 494 12.68 1.84 6.68
N HIS A 495 11.84 0.93 7.18
CA HIS A 495 10.61 0.47 6.54
C HIS A 495 9.54 0.18 7.61
N ASN A 496 8.26 0.18 7.24
CA ASN A 496 7.13 -0.16 8.12
C ASN A 496 7.16 0.47 9.53
N CYS A 497 7.08 1.79 9.62
CA CYS A 497 7.17 2.53 10.89
C CYS A 497 5.87 2.49 11.74
N ARG A 498 5.15 1.35 11.80
CA ARG A 498 3.93 1.21 12.64
C ARG A 498 4.27 1.30 14.13
N ASP A 499 5.38 0.74 14.56
CA ASP A 499 5.71 0.62 15.99
C ASP A 499 5.98 1.99 16.63
N TYR A 500 6.41 2.98 15.83
CA TYR A 500 6.63 4.37 16.26
C TYR A 500 5.37 5.26 16.16
N LEU A 501 4.21 4.73 15.75
CA LEU A 501 3.00 5.55 15.54
C LEU A 501 2.40 6.07 16.85
N ASP A 502 2.46 5.28 17.92
CA ASP A 502 1.97 5.68 19.23
C ASP A 502 2.92 6.72 19.90
N ASP A 503 4.24 6.58 19.70
CA ASP A 503 5.22 7.60 20.10
C ASP A 503 5.08 8.90 19.28
N ALA A 504 4.76 8.80 17.98
CA ALA A 504 4.48 9.96 17.13
C ALA A 504 3.25 10.74 17.62
N LEU A 505 2.20 10.05 18.06
CA LEU A 505 1.04 10.69 18.71
C LEU A 505 1.45 11.36 20.04
N GLN A 506 2.32 10.75 20.84
CA GLN A 506 2.81 11.33 22.09
C GLN A 506 3.73 12.56 21.88
N TYR A 507 4.51 12.58 20.80
CA TYR A 507 5.21 13.77 20.35
C TYR A 507 4.22 14.88 19.97
N LEU A 508 3.19 14.57 19.18
CA LEU A 508 2.15 15.54 18.82
C LEU A 508 1.36 16.06 20.03
N VAL A 509 1.12 15.24 21.07
CA VAL A 509 0.59 15.70 22.36
C VAL A 509 1.48 16.79 22.95
N THR A 510 2.79 16.56 23.00
CA THR A 510 3.75 17.51 23.58
C THR A 510 3.81 18.80 22.76
N GLN A 511 3.92 18.72 21.43
CA GLN A 511 3.97 19.89 20.56
C GLN A 511 2.64 20.68 20.54
N SER A 512 1.49 20.02 20.74
CA SER A 512 0.17 20.69 20.78
C SER A 512 -0.01 21.65 21.95
N GLN A 513 0.78 21.52 23.03
CA GLN A 513 0.73 22.40 24.21
C GLN A 513 1.32 23.79 23.93
N SER A 514 2.22 23.91 22.96
CA SER A 514 2.85 25.17 22.56
C SER A 514 2.15 25.74 21.33
N GLN A 515 1.55 26.94 21.46
CA GLN A 515 0.90 27.59 20.32
C GLN A 515 1.89 27.87 19.17
N GLN A 516 3.17 28.11 19.46
CA GLN A 516 4.17 28.29 18.41
C GLN A 516 4.50 26.96 17.72
N SER A 517 4.79 25.89 18.47
CA SER A 517 5.06 24.57 17.88
C SER A 517 3.89 24.07 17.04
N ALA A 518 2.66 24.27 17.53
CA ALA A 518 1.44 23.91 16.83
C ALA A 518 1.15 24.79 15.61
N ARG A 519 1.73 26.00 15.51
CA ARG A 519 1.72 26.81 14.27
C ARG A 519 2.80 26.35 13.30
N ASP A 520 4.00 26.07 13.80
CA ASP A 520 5.11 25.59 12.98
C ASP A 520 4.70 24.30 12.27
N LEU A 521 4.17 23.29 12.97
CA LEU A 521 3.71 22.02 12.38
C LEU A 521 2.59 22.22 11.35
N ARG A 522 1.72 23.22 11.53
CA ARG A 522 0.70 23.59 10.53
C ARG A 522 1.29 24.19 9.25
N ALA A 523 2.56 24.59 9.23
CA ALA A 523 3.21 24.99 7.98
C ALA A 523 3.31 23.82 6.97
N CYS A 524 3.19 22.56 7.39
CA CYS A 524 3.06 21.40 6.52
C CYS A 524 1.62 21.14 6.03
N LEU A 525 0.67 22.04 6.28
CA LEU A 525 -0.75 21.85 5.93
C LEU A 525 -1.30 23.10 5.20
N LEU A 526 -2.04 22.87 4.12
CA LEU A 526 -2.86 23.89 3.45
C LEU A 526 -4.23 24.01 4.13
N ASP A 527 -5.00 25.04 3.76
CA ASP A 527 -6.40 25.21 4.18
C ASP A 527 -7.29 24.01 3.79
N ASP A 528 -8.42 23.85 4.48
CA ASP A 528 -9.26 22.67 4.34
C ASP A 528 -10.40 22.80 3.32
N VAL A 529 -10.58 21.73 2.53
CA VAL A 529 -11.57 21.66 1.45
C VAL A 529 -12.52 20.49 1.66
N VAL A 530 -13.77 20.62 1.24
CA VAL A 530 -14.75 19.53 1.36
C VAL A 530 -14.43 18.43 0.34
N LEU A 531 -14.64 17.17 0.71
CA LEU A 531 -14.34 15.99 -0.13
C LEU A 531 -14.90 16.09 -1.57
N SER A 532 -16.10 16.65 -1.74
CA SER A 532 -16.71 16.89 -3.06
C SER A 532 -15.95 17.88 -3.96
N GLN A 533 -15.10 18.73 -3.38
CA GLN A 533 -14.26 19.71 -4.07
C GLN A 533 -12.80 19.26 -4.21
N ALA A 534 -12.39 18.21 -3.47
CA ALA A 534 -10.98 17.78 -3.39
C ALA A 534 -10.35 17.49 -4.75
N LEU A 535 -11.06 16.84 -5.68
CA LEU A 535 -10.57 16.58 -7.03
C LEU A 535 -10.24 17.87 -7.80
N SER A 536 -11.13 18.87 -7.77
CA SER A 536 -10.92 20.15 -8.46
C SER A 536 -9.74 20.93 -7.87
N GLN A 537 -9.54 20.85 -6.56
CA GLN A 537 -8.42 21.48 -5.85
C GLN A 537 -7.09 20.77 -6.18
N LEU A 538 -7.07 19.43 -6.15
CA LEU A 538 -5.92 18.62 -6.54
C LEU A 538 -5.53 18.75 -8.02
N GLN A 539 -6.42 19.25 -8.87
CA GLN A 539 -6.12 19.58 -10.27
C GLN A 539 -5.59 21.01 -10.48
N THR A 540 -5.79 21.93 -9.53
CA THR A 540 -5.51 23.37 -9.70
C THR A 540 -4.39 23.92 -8.82
N ILE A 541 -4.18 23.38 -7.62
CA ILE A 541 -3.12 23.82 -6.70
C ILE A 541 -1.73 23.61 -7.32
N PRO A 542 -0.78 24.56 -7.27
CA PRO A 542 0.58 24.36 -7.77
C PRO A 542 1.28 23.15 -7.12
N GLU A 543 2.01 22.35 -7.89
CA GLU A 543 2.70 21.15 -7.34
C GLU A 543 3.73 21.54 -6.29
N GLN A 544 4.36 22.70 -6.46
CA GLN A 544 5.29 23.31 -5.51
C GLN A 544 4.66 23.55 -4.12
N ALA A 545 3.35 23.81 -4.03
CA ALA A 545 2.68 23.91 -2.73
C ALA A 545 2.53 22.51 -2.08
N LEU A 546 2.26 21.48 -2.89
CA LEU A 546 2.02 20.11 -2.44
C LEU A 546 3.29 19.28 -2.18
N GLU A 547 4.45 19.76 -2.64
CA GLU A 547 5.77 19.26 -2.19
C GLU A 547 5.96 19.53 -0.69
N ALA A 548 5.67 20.75 -0.23
CA ALA A 548 5.93 21.18 1.14
C ALA A 548 4.74 21.02 2.10
N GLN A 549 3.52 20.83 1.58
CA GLN A 549 2.28 20.91 2.37
C GLN A 549 1.22 19.89 1.93
N TYR A 550 0.47 19.31 2.87
CA TYR A 550 -0.71 18.50 2.53
C TYR A 550 -1.98 19.35 2.39
N LEU A 551 -2.77 19.07 1.35
CA LEU A 551 -4.14 19.57 1.26
C LEU A 551 -5.01 18.82 2.26
N GLN A 552 -5.65 19.56 3.17
CA GLN A 552 -6.56 18.99 4.14
C GLN A 552 -7.94 18.77 3.51
N VAL A 553 -8.40 17.52 3.48
CA VAL A 553 -9.72 17.16 2.92
C VAL A 553 -10.65 16.78 4.06
N ARG A 554 -11.67 17.60 4.31
CA ARG A 554 -12.70 17.35 5.33
C ARG A 554 -13.96 16.74 4.71
N LYS A 555 -14.69 15.99 5.53
CA LYS A 555 -16.05 15.56 5.20
C LYS A 555 -17.06 16.67 5.49
#